data_AF-A0A9D9MAS5-F1
#
_entry.id   AF-A0A9D9MAS5-F1
#
_cell.length_a   1.000
_cell.length_b   1.000
_cell.length_c   1.000
_cell.angle_alpha   90.00
_cell.angle_beta   90.00
_cell.angle_gamma   90.00
#
_symmetry.space_group_name_H-M   'P 1'
#
loop_
_entity.id
_entity.type
_entity.pdbx_description
1 polymer ?
#
loop_
_entity_poly.entity_id
_entity_poly.type
_entity_poly.pdbx_seq_one_letter_code
_entity_poly.pdbx_strand_id
1 'polypeptide(L)' 'MKRIIGNNGAKGFTLIELLVVVLIIGILAAVALPQYQKAVWKARTAEAKVFAANLVNAERIHYMQTGEFTTNFSDLDVDL' A
#
# COMPACT_ATOMS: atom_id res chain seq x y z
N MET A 1 53.80 38.48 16.87
CA MET A 1 52.58 37.77 17.31
C MET A 1 51.61 37.70 16.12
N LYS A 2 51.46 36.55 15.45
CA LYS A 2 50.65 36.41 14.22
C LYS A 2 49.46 35.48 14.52
N ARG A 3 48.24 36.02 14.44
CA ARG A 3 46.98 35.32 14.73
C ARG A 3 46.57 34.49 13.51
N ILE A 4 46.39 33.18 13.67
CA ILE A 4 45.85 32.29 12.63
C ILE A 4 44.32 32.36 12.73
N ILE A 5 43.66 32.84 11.68
CA ILE A 5 42.19 32.89 11.58
C ILE A 5 41.76 31.63 10.83
N GLY A 6 41.00 30.75 11.48
CA GLY A 6 40.42 29.57 10.85
C GLY A 6 39.28 29.98 9.91
N ASN A 7 39.43 29.69 8.62
CA ASN A 7 38.37 29.86 7.63
C ASN A 7 37.60 28.55 7.49
N ASN A 8 36.60 28.33 8.35
CA ASN A 8 35.62 27.26 8.14
C ASN A 8 34.59 27.77 7.13
N GLY A 9 34.92 27.67 5.85
CA GLY A 9 34.00 27.99 4.77
C GLY A 9 32.77 27.09 4.82
N ALA A 10 31.65 27.63 5.29
CA ALA A 10 30.35 26.99 5.15
C ALA A 10 30.04 26.89 3.64
N LYS A 11 30.18 25.68 3.09
CA LYS A 11 29.81 25.39 1.70
C LYS A 11 28.27 25.42 1.64
N GLY A 12 27.72 26.42 0.95
CA GLY A 12 26.30 26.51 0.65
C GLY A 12 25.89 25.51 -0.43
N PHE A 13 24.64 25.05 -0.37
CA PHE A 13 24.02 24.19 -1.37
C PHE A 13 23.69 25.00 -2.64
N THR A 14 23.92 24.45 -3.83
CA THR A 14 23.67 25.14 -5.11
C THR A 14 22.25 24.91 -5.62
N LEU A 15 21.65 25.88 -6.31
CA LEU A 15 20.32 25.70 -6.90
C LEU A 15 20.28 24.56 -7.93
N ILE A 16 21.39 24.33 -8.65
CA ILE A 16 21.47 23.24 -9.64
C ILE A 16 21.40 21.86 -8.98
N GLU A 17 21.99 21.68 -7.80
CA GLU A 17 21.88 20.43 -7.05
C GLU A 17 20.42 20.17 -6.62
N LEU A 18 19.64 21.21 -6.29
CA LEU A 18 18.24 21.07 -5.88
C LEU A 18 17.40 20.68 -7.09
N LEU A 19 17.66 21.30 -8.24
CA LEU A 19 16.93 21.04 -9.48
C LEU A 19 17.09 19.58 -9.93
N VAL A 20 18.30 19.02 -9.86
CA VAL A 20 18.54 17.60 -10.21
C VAL A 20 17.82 16.68 -9.22
N VAL A 21 17.84 16.99 -7.93
CA VAL A 21 17.15 16.18 -6.91
C VAL A 21 15.64 16.16 -7.15
N VAL A 22 15.02 17.32 -7.37
CA VAL A 22 13.58 17.41 -7.64
C VAL A 22 13.22 16.72 -8.96
N LEU A 23 14.07 16.82 -9.98
CA LEU A 23 13.88 16.10 -11.25
C LEU A 23 13.85 14.59 -11.04
N ILE A 24 14.80 14.03 -10.29
CA ILE A 24 14.87 12.59 -10.01
C ILE A 24 13.64 12.15 -9.19
N ILE A 25 13.28 12.89 -8.14
CA ILE A 25 12.10 12.61 -7.31
C ILE A 25 10.82 12.65 -8.16
N GLY A 26 10.70 13.62 -9.07
CA GLY A 26 9.56 13.75 -9.98
C GLY A 26 9.39 12.53 -10.88
N ILE A 27 10.47 12.04 -11.48
CA ILE A 27 10.45 10.83 -12.33
C ILE A 27 10.09 9.59 -11.49
N LEU A 28 10.71 9.43 -10.33
CA LEU A 28 10.43 8.31 -9.44
C LEU A 28 8.97 8.32 -8.97
N ALA A 29 8.43 9.47 -8.57
CA ALA A 29 7.06 9.62 -8.11
C ALA A 29 6.04 9.31 -9.22
N ALA A 30 6.31 9.72 -10.46
CA ALA A 30 5.44 9.47 -11.60
C ALA A 30 5.24 7.97 -11.88
N VAL A 31 6.27 7.14 -11.64
CA VAL A 31 6.19 5.68 -11.82
C VAL A 31 5.74 4.98 -10.53
N ALA A 32 6.22 5.44 -9.38
CA ALA A 32 5.96 4.79 -8.09
C ALA A 32 4.49 4.88 -7.66
N LEU A 33 3.83 6.02 -7.89
CA LEU A 33 2.43 6.21 -7.48
C LEU A 33 1.45 5.22 -8.15
N PRO A 34 1.40 5.08 -9.49
CA PRO A 34 0.50 4.11 -10.11
C PRO A 34 0.88 2.66 -9.76
N GLN A 35 2.18 2.36 -9.61
CA GLN A 35 2.63 1.04 -9.18
C GLN A 35 2.16 0.70 -7.76
N TYR A 36 2.29 1.64 -6.82
CA TYR A 36 1.81 1.49 -5.45
C TYR A 36 0.30 1.25 -5.43
N GLN A 37 -0.47 2.07 -6.17
CA GLN A 37 -1.91 1.87 -6.28
C GLN A 37 -2.22 0.47 -6.79
N LYS A 38 -1.62 0.04 -7.91
CA LYS A 38 -1.83 -1.31 -8.45
C LYS A 38 -1.54 -2.42 -7.42
N ALA A 39 -0.52 -2.26 -6.60
CA ALA A 39 -0.21 -3.20 -5.53
C ALA A 39 -1.31 -3.25 -4.46
N VAL A 40 -1.81 -2.09 -4.02
CA VAL A 40 -2.92 -1.99 -3.07
C VAL A 40 -4.20 -2.62 -3.64
N TRP A 41 -4.55 -2.29 -4.89
CA TRP A 41 -5.71 -2.89 -5.57
C TRP A 41 -5.60 -4.41 -5.69
N LYS A 42 -4.40 -4.92 -5.99
CA LYS A 42 -4.13 -6.36 -6.04
C LYS A 42 -4.30 -7.01 -4.67
N ALA A 43 -3.79 -6.39 -3.60
CA ALA A 43 -3.94 -6.89 -2.25
C ALA A 43 -5.42 -6.95 -1.82
N ARG A 44 -6.16 -5.86 -2.03
CA ARG A 44 -7.62 -5.81 -1.76
C ARG A 44 -8.40 -6.85 -2.55
N THR A 45 -8.04 -7.06 -3.82
CA THR A 45 -8.69 -8.08 -4.65
C THR A 45 -8.36 -9.50 -4.17
N ALA A 46 -7.14 -9.73 -3.69
CA ALA A 46 -6.75 -11.03 -3.12
C ALA A 46 -7.53 -11.31 -1.82
N GLU A 47 -7.65 -10.31 -0.94
CA GLU A 47 -8.45 -10.38 0.28
C GLU A 47 -9.93 -10.64 -0.03
N ALA A 48 -10.53 -9.89 -0.95
CA ALA A 48 -11.91 -10.10 -1.37
C ALA A 48 -12.16 -11.52 -1.93
N LYS A 49 -11.19 -12.10 -2.65
CA LYS A 49 -11.28 -13.49 -3.14
C LYS A 49 -11.26 -14.51 -2.00
N VAL A 50 -10.41 -14.30 -0.99
CA VAL A 50 -10.35 -15.16 0.19
C VAL A 50 -11.66 -15.07 0.96
N PHE A 51 -12.15 -13.86 1.18
CA PHE A 51 -13.43 -13.63 1.84
C PHE A 51 -14.60 -14.31 1.11
N ALA A 52 -14.68 -14.15 -0.21
CA ALA A 52 -15.70 -14.80 -1.02
C ALA A 52 -15.61 -16.34 -0.96
N ALA A 53 -14.41 -16.90 -0.96
CA ALA A 53 -14.21 -18.34 -0.82
C ALA A 53 -14.68 -18.85 0.56
N ASN A 54 -14.41 -18.09 1.63
CA ASN A 54 -14.88 -18.40 2.97
C ASN A 54 -16.41 -18.39 3.04
N LEU A 55 -17.05 -17.39 2.43
CA LEU A 55 -18.52 -17.31 2.36
C LEU A 55 -19.13 -18.52 1.64
N VAL A 56 -18.57 -18.92 0.49
CA VAL A 56 -19.06 -20.12 -0.24
C VAL A 56 -18.90 -21.39 0.60
N ASN A 57 -17.81 -21.51 1.36
CA ASN A 57 -17.60 -22.65 2.25
C ASN A 57 -18.59 -22.65 3.41
N ALA A 58 -18.85 -21.49 4.03
CA ALA A 58 -19.84 -21.35 5.09
C ALA A 58 -21.25 -21.72 4.60
N GLU A 59 -21.65 -21.23 3.42
CA GLU A 59 -22.92 -21.59 2.77
C GLU A 59 -23.03 -23.09 2.52
N ARG A 60 -21.95 -23.72 2.05
CA ARG A 60 -21.95 -25.17 1.82
C ARG A 60 -22.11 -25.94 3.12
N ILE A 61 -21.46 -25.51 4.20
CA ILE A 61 -21.60 -26.13 5.53
C ILE A 61 -23.04 -25.98 6.02
N HIS A 62 -23.63 -24.79 5.90
CA HIS A 62 -25.01 -24.54 6.27
C HIS A 62 -25.97 -25.45 5.49
N TYR A 63 -25.83 -25.52 4.16
CA TYR A 63 -26.63 -26.40 3.31
C TYR A 63 -26.50 -27.88 3.70
N MET A 64 -25.31 -28.32 4.10
CA MET A 64 -25.11 -29.70 4.59
C MET A 64 -25.86 -29.98 5.91
N GLN A 65 -26.16 -28.96 6.70
CA GLN A 65 -26.88 -29.06 7.98
C GLN A 65 -28.39 -28.91 7.83
N THR A 66 -28.84 -27.96 7.01
CA THR A 66 -30.26 -27.58 6.91
C THR A 66 -30.94 -28.06 5.63
N GLY A 67 -30.15 -28.37 4.59
CA GLY A 67 -30.66 -28.74 3.26
C GLY A 67 -31.04 -27.54 2.38
N GLU A 68 -30.84 -26.31 2.85
CA GLU A 68 -31.20 -25.08 2.14
C GLU A 68 -30.04 -24.07 2.15
N PHE A 69 -30.00 -23.17 1.16
CA PHE A 69 -29.08 -22.03 1.16
C PHE A 69 -29.75 -20.84 1.86
N THR A 70 -28.98 -20.06 2.61
CA THR A 70 -29.51 -18.87 3.29
C THR A 70 -29.29 -17.62 2.45
N THR A 71 -30.07 -16.58 2.73
CA THR A 71 -29.86 -15.22 2.21
C THR A 71 -29.35 -14.27 3.29
N ASN A 72 -29.18 -14.76 4.52
CA ASN A 72 -28.80 -13.95 5.68
C ASN A 72 -27.42 -14.36 6.18
N PHE A 73 -26.53 -13.37 6.35
CA PHE A 73 -25.20 -13.60 6.92
C PHE A 73 -25.22 -14.09 8.37
N SER A 74 -26.29 -13.81 9.12
CA SER A 74 -26.44 -14.24 10.52
C SER A 74 -26.55 -15.76 10.68
N ASP A 75 -26.92 -16.47 9.61
CA ASP A 75 -27.04 -17.93 9.61
C ASP A 75 -25.73 -18.62 9.17
N LEU A 76 -24.71 -17.83 8.83
CA LEU A 76 -23.40 -18.27 8.37
C LEU A 76 -22.33 -17.94 9.43
N ASP A 77 -21.44 -18.90 9.67
CA ASP A 77 -20.27 -18.71 10.52
C ASP A 77 -19.16 -17.99 9.72
N VAL A 78 -19.31 -16.68 9.53
CA VAL A 78 -18.34 -15.81 8.85
C VAL A 78 -18.01 -14.59 9.69
N ASP A 79 -16.71 -14.38 9.94
CA ASP A 79 -16.21 -13.15 10.57
C ASP A 79 -16.19 -12.01 9.52
N LEU A 80 -16.88 -10.90 9.82
CA LEU A 80 -16.93 -9.68 9.00
C LEU A 80 -15.86 -8.66 9.38
#